data_AF-A0A9X3RI39-F1
#
_entry.id   AF-A0A9X3RI39-F1
#
_cell.length_a   1.000
_cell.length_b   1.000
_cell.length_c   1.000
_cell.angle_alpha   90.00
_cell.angle_beta   90.00
_cell.angle_gamma   90.00
#
_symmetry.space_group_name_H-M   'P 1'
#
loop_
_entity.id
_entity.type
_entity.pdbx_description
1 polymer ?
#
loop_
_entity_poly.entity_id
_entity_poly.type
_entity_poly.pdbx_seq_one_letter_code
_entity_poly.pdbx_strand_id
1 'polypeptide(L)' 'MVVGPMQHHPKPVPKPHDPRQASMTPEELSARFEAVLSQPMDDLATELAEYEAAYEVLTEALQDRV' A
#
# COMPACT_ATOMS: atom_id res chain seq x y z
N MET A 1 0.35 7.75 55.06
CA MET A 1 -0.07 8.30 53.75
C MET A 1 1.19 8.62 52.97
N VAL A 2 1.50 7.88 51.91
CA VAL A 2 2.57 8.25 50.96
C VAL A 2 2.01 8.10 49.56
N VAL A 3 2.11 9.18 48.80
CA VAL A 3 1.50 9.40 47.49
C VAL A 3 2.34 8.68 46.42
N GLY A 4 1.71 7.87 45.57
CA GLY A 4 2.40 7.16 44.47
C GLY A 4 2.77 8.10 43.33
N PRO A 5 3.90 7.89 42.63
CA PRO A 5 4.38 8.81 41.61
C PRO A 5 3.56 8.69 40.32
N MET A 6 3.25 9.85 39.72
CA MET A 6 2.72 9.98 38.36
C MET A 6 3.71 9.39 37.36
N GLN A 7 3.36 8.26 36.76
CA GLN A 7 4.10 7.73 35.62
C GLN A 7 3.60 8.42 34.34
N HIS A 8 4.37 9.38 33.84
CA HIS A 8 4.21 9.91 32.49
C HIS A 8 4.60 8.83 31.50
N HIS A 9 3.63 8.29 30.76
CA HIS A 9 3.91 7.34 29.69
C HIS A 9 4.44 8.11 28.47
N PRO A 10 5.67 7.88 28.00
CA PRO A 10 6.18 8.50 26.79
C PRO A 10 5.35 8.00 25.59
N LYS A 11 4.91 8.92 24.74
CA LYS A 11 4.20 8.57 23.50
C LYS A 11 5.12 7.75 22.60
N PRO A 12 4.66 6.64 21.99
CA PRO A 12 5.49 5.86 21.08
C PRO A 12 5.91 6.74 19.90
N VAL A 13 7.22 6.79 19.63
CA VAL A 13 7.74 7.40 18.40
C VAL A 13 7.41 6.45 17.24
N PRO A 14 6.91 6.95 16.09
CA PRO A 14 6.65 6.11 14.93
C PRO A 14 7.91 5.32 14.55
N LYS A 15 7.75 4.01 14.38
CA LYS A 15 8.86 3.14 14.03
C LYS A 15 9.37 3.54 12.63
N PRO A 16 10.68 3.70 12.43
CA PRO A 16 11.22 3.97 11.10
C PRO A 16 10.77 2.88 10.12
N HIS A 17 10.31 3.29 8.95
CA HIS A 17 9.90 2.39 7.87
C HIS A 17 11.13 1.60 7.37
N ASP A 18 11.01 0.27 7.26
CA ASP A 18 12.07 -0.58 6.72
C ASP A 18 11.95 -0.63 5.19
N PRO A 19 12.91 -0.07 4.43
CA PRO A 19 12.87 -0.05 2.96
C PRO A 19 13.03 -1.44 2.32
N ARG A 20 13.26 -2.50 3.11
CA ARG A 20 13.26 -3.89 2.62
C ARG A 20 11.89 -4.56 2.76
N GLN A 21 10.98 -3.92 3.47
CA GLN A 21 9.63 -4.42 3.67
C GLN A 21 8.78 -3.92 2.51
N ALA A 22 8.21 -4.84 1.72
CA ALA A 22 7.31 -4.46 0.64
C ALA A 22 6.10 -3.70 1.21
N SER A 23 5.73 -2.59 0.57
CA SER A 23 4.54 -1.78 0.87
C SER A 23 3.23 -2.56 0.74
N MET A 24 3.22 -3.60 -0.09
CA MET A 24 2.04 -4.35 -0.49
C MET A 24 2.30 -5.85 -0.41
N THR A 25 1.33 -6.61 0.09
CA THR A 25 1.41 -8.07 0.06
C THR A 25 1.08 -8.62 -1.34
N PRO A 26 1.53 -9.85 -1.67
CA PRO A 26 1.13 -10.49 -2.92
C PRO A 26 -0.40 -10.59 -3.10
N GLU A 27 -1.14 -10.88 -2.02
CA GLU A 27 -2.59 -10.99 -2.06
C GLU A 27 -3.27 -9.65 -2.32
N GLU A 28 -2.79 -8.57 -1.71
CA GLU A 28 -3.28 -7.20 -1.96
C GLU A 28 -2.99 -6.76 -3.39
N LEU A 29 -1.81 -7.10 -3.92
CA LEU A 29 -1.43 -6.83 -5.30
C LEU A 29 -2.37 -7.53 -6.27
N SER A 30 -2.59 -8.84 -6.10
CA SER A 30 -3.51 -9.62 -6.94
C SER A 30 -4.91 -9.03 -6.90
N ALA A 31 -5.44 -8.70 -5.73
CA ALA A 31 -6.77 -8.13 -5.59
C ALA A 31 -6.91 -6.77 -6.30
N ARG A 32 -5.92 -5.86 -6.16
CA ARG A 32 -5.94 -4.55 -6.84
C ARG A 32 -5.81 -4.71 -8.34
N PHE A 33 -4.91 -5.57 -8.80
CA PHE A 33 -4.68 -5.81 -10.22
C PHE A 33 -5.92 -6.39 -10.91
N GLU A 34 -6.56 -7.40 -10.31
CA GLU A 34 -7.81 -7.97 -10.81
C GLU A 34 -8.97 -6.96 -10.78
N ALA A 35 -9.04 -6.11 -9.75
CA ALA A 35 -10.06 -5.08 -9.68
C ALA A 35 -9.93 -4.05 -10.81
N VAL A 36 -8.70 -3.66 -11.16
CA VAL A 36 -8.46 -2.78 -12.31
C VAL A 36 -8.94 -3.42 -13.60
N LEU A 37 -8.58 -4.69 -13.84
CA LEU A 37 -8.88 -5.45 -15.07
C LEU A 37 -10.32 -5.98 -15.17
N SER A 38 -11.18 -5.68 -14.19
CA SER A 38 -12.55 -6.21 -14.14
C SER A 38 -13.56 -5.34 -14.87
N GLN A 39 -13.13 -4.22 -15.46
CA GLN A 39 -14.05 -3.30 -16.11
C GLN A 39 -14.41 -3.78 -17.53
N PRO A 40 -15.69 -3.65 -17.93
CA PRO A 40 -16.07 -3.92 -19.30
C PRO A 40 -15.42 -2.90 -20.24
N MET A 41 -14.69 -3.39 -21.24
CA MET A 41 -14.02 -2.56 -22.24
C MET A 41 -14.92 -2.37 -23.46
N ASP A 42 -15.50 -1.18 -23.58
CA ASP A 42 -16.39 -0.84 -24.70
C ASP A 42 -15.62 -0.32 -25.93
N ASP A 43 -14.39 0.19 -25.74
CA ASP A 43 -13.53 0.69 -26.79
C ASP A 43 -12.02 0.55 -26.45
N LEU A 44 -11.19 0.72 -27.48
CA LEU A 44 -9.73 0.59 -27.38
C LEU A 44 -9.08 1.66 -26.48
N ALA A 45 -9.68 2.84 -26.37
CA ALA A 45 -9.15 3.89 -25.51
C ALA A 45 -9.35 3.53 -24.03
N THR A 46 -10.48 2.92 -23.71
CA THR A 46 -10.81 2.40 -22.39
C THR A 46 -9.91 1.22 -22.03
N GLU A 47 -9.70 0.29 -22.96
CA GLU A 47 -8.75 -0.83 -22.79
C GLU A 47 -7.33 -0.33 -22.48
N LEU A 48 -6.85 0.68 -23.20
CA LEU A 48 -5.52 1.25 -22.97
C LEU A 48 -5.40 1.89 -21.57
N ALA A 49 -6.40 2.68 -21.16
CA ALA A 49 -6.42 3.32 -19.86
C ALA A 49 -6.42 2.31 -18.69
N GLU A 50 -7.09 1.18 -18.87
CA GLU A 50 -7.14 0.10 -17.88
C GLU A 50 -5.78 -0.61 -17.75
N TYR A 51 -5.08 -0.85 -18.86
CA TYR A 51 -3.72 -1.38 -18.81
C TYR A 51 -2.71 -0.41 -18.22
N GLU A 52 -2.84 0.89 -18.49
CA GLU A 52 -2.02 1.93 -17.83
C GLU A 52 -2.24 1.89 -16.32
N ALA A 53 -3.50 1.84 -15.85
CA ALA A 53 -3.81 1.72 -14.43
C ALA A 53 -3.28 0.41 -13.82
N ALA A 54 -3.35 -0.71 -14.53
CA ALA A 54 -2.83 -1.99 -14.07
C ALA A 54 -1.30 -1.94 -13.93
N TYR A 55 -0.62 -1.24 -14.85
CA TYR A 55 0.82 -1.01 -14.78
C TYR A 55 1.20 -0.14 -13.57
N GLU A 56 0.44 0.91 -13.28
CA GLU A 56 0.67 1.75 -12.09
C GLU A 56 0.63 0.94 -10.79
N VAL A 57 -0.33 0.02 -10.64
CA VAL A 57 -0.42 -0.88 -9.47
C VAL A 57 0.84 -1.74 -9.31
N LEU A 58 1.36 -2.30 -10.40
CA LEU A 58 2.62 -3.06 -10.37
C LEU A 58 3.81 -2.17 -10.01
N THR A 59 3.81 -0.93 -10.50
CA THR A 59 4.90 0.02 -10.26
C THR A 59 4.93 0.46 -8.80
N GLU A 60 3.76 0.73 -8.19
CA GLU A 60 3.60 1.03 -6.75
C GLU A 60 4.15 -0.11 -5.88
N ALA A 61 3.84 -1.36 -6.22
CA ALA A 61 4.33 -2.52 -5.49
C ALA A 61 5.86 -2.73 -5.60
N LEU A 62 6.49 -2.20 -6.65
CA LEU A 62 7.93 -2.33 -6.90
C LEU A 62 8.75 -1.13 -6.42
N GLN A 63 8.18 0.08 -6.41
CA GLN A 63 8.92 1.32 -6.12
C GLN A 63 9.39 1.44 -4.67
N ASP A 64 8.80 0.70 -3.74
CA ASP A 64 9.25 0.68 -2.34
C ASP A 64 10.53 -0.15 -2.11
N ARG A 65 11.15 -0.65 -3.19
CA ARG A 65 12.39 -1.45 -3.15
C ARG A 65 13.65 -0.74 -3.65
N VAL A 66 13.60 0.56 -3.98
CA VAL A 66 14.74 1.31 -4.57
C VAL A 66 15.34 2.32 -3.59
#